data_AF-A0A8X6TL53-F1
#
_entry.id   AF-A0A8X6TL53-F1
#
_cell.length_a   1.000
_cell.length_b   1.000
_cell.length_c   1.000
_cell.angle_alpha   90.00
_cell.angle_beta   90.00
_cell.angle_gamma   90.00
#
_symmetry.space_group_name_H-M   'P 1'
#
loop_
_entity.id
_entity.type
_entity.pdbx_description
1 polymer ?
#
loop_
_entity_poly.entity_id
_entity_poly.type
_entity_poly.pdbx_seq_one_letter_code
_entity_poly.pdbx_strand_id
1 'polypeptide(L)'
;MFLRTDSQIAFHWLRGSSKIWKSFIANRVAQVQVLTLPECWDHCSGSDNPADLTTRGESGWKILSSSLWWSELAWLSRPVHLWPCQDLKYSL
;
A
#
# COMPACT_ATOMS: atom_id res chain seq x y z
N MET A 1 2.08 -5.90 -11.66
CA MET A 1 2.12 -6.13 -10.20
C MET A 1 1.52 -4.90 -9.54
N PHE A 2 0.67 -5.07 -8.55
CA PHE A 2 0.02 -3.97 -7.83
C PHE A 2 0.38 -4.08 -6.36
N LEU A 3 0.88 -3.00 -5.78
CA LEU A 3 1.36 -2.92 -4.41
C LEU A 3 0.73 -1.72 -3.75
N ARG A 4 0.32 -1.86 -2.49
CA ARG A 4 -0.40 -0.82 -1.77
C ARG A 4 0.19 -0.59 -0.38
N THR A 5 0.11 0.66 0.05
CA THR A 5 0.40 1.07 1.42
C THR A 5 -0.61 2.11 1.84
N ASP A 6 -1.00 2.09 3.11
CA ASP A 6 -1.84 3.11 3.75
C ASP A 6 -1.03 4.28 4.31
N SER A 7 0.29 4.20 4.28
CA SER A 7 1.16 5.30 4.65
C SER A 7 1.41 6.19 3.45
N GLN A 8 0.77 7.37 3.43
CA GLN A 8 1.01 8.39 2.40
C GLN A 8 2.48 8.80 2.30
N ILE A 9 3.18 8.83 3.44
CA ILE A 9 4.61 9.15 3.49
C ILE A 9 5.43 8.03 2.83
N ALA A 10 5.16 6.76 3.15
CA ALA A 10 5.84 5.64 2.52
C ALA A 10 5.54 5.57 1.01
N PHE A 11 4.28 5.78 0.62
CA PHE A 11 3.87 5.88 -0.78
C PHE A 11 4.69 6.94 -1.53
N HIS A 12 4.81 8.14 -0.97
CA HIS A 12 5.59 9.22 -1.58
C HIS A 12 7.08 8.85 -1.71
N TRP A 13 7.66 8.22 -0.69
CA TRP A 13 9.05 7.75 -0.76
C TRP A 13 9.27 6.70 -1.84
N LEU A 14 8.34 5.75 -1.98
CA LEU A 14 8.41 4.63 -2.92
C LEU A 14 8.23 5.05 -4.37
N ARG A 15 7.39 6.07 -4.63
CA ARG A 15 7.24 6.65 -5.98
C ARG A 15 8.36 7.62 -6.36
N GLY A 16 9.02 8.22 -5.36
CA GLY A 16 10.16 9.10 -5.58
C GLY A 16 11.47 8.36 -5.84
N SER A 17 12.48 9.09 -6.32
CA SER A 17 13.84 8.55 -6.48
C SER A 17 14.49 8.35 -5.10
N SER A 18 14.98 7.14 -4.81
CA SER A 18 15.68 6.84 -3.55
C SER A 18 16.82 7.81 -3.22
N LYS A 19 17.46 8.39 -4.24
CA LYS A 19 18.63 9.29 -4.12
C LYS A 19 18.33 10.63 -3.42
N ILE A 20 17.07 11.04 -3.36
CA ILE A 20 16.69 12.35 -2.79
C ILE A 20 16.38 12.26 -1.29
N TRP A 21 16.28 11.05 -0.74
CA TRP A 21 15.93 10.82 0.65
C TRP A 21 17.16 10.76 1.57
N LYS A 22 16.95 11.00 2.87
CA LYS A 22 17.99 10.77 3.89
C LYS A 22 18.41 9.29 3.89
N SER A 23 19.67 9.01 4.21
CA SER A 23 20.30 7.68 4.03
C SER A 23 19.47 6.50 4.54
N PHE A 24 18.82 6.63 5.70
CA PHE A 24 17.97 5.58 6.26
C PHE A 24 16.78 5.20 5.36
N ILE A 25 16.13 6.20 4.77
CA ILE A 25 15.00 6.03 3.85
C ILE A 25 15.50 5.66 2.47
N ALA A 26 16.53 6.34 1.97
CA ALA A 26 17.14 6.08 0.66
C ALA A 26 17.52 4.60 0.51
N ASN A 27 18.19 4.02 1.51
CA ASN A 27 18.62 2.63 1.47
C ASN A 27 17.44 1.65 1.39
N ARG A 28 16.34 1.92 2.11
CA ARG A 28 15.13 1.07 2.10
C ARG A 28 14.37 1.19 0.79
N VAL A 29 14.16 2.42 0.32
CA VAL A 29 13.50 2.67 -0.96
C VAL A 29 14.30 2.03 -2.10
N ALA A 30 15.63 2.14 -2.08
CA ALA A 30 16.48 1.49 -3.08
C ALA A 30 16.32 -0.03 -3.08
N GLN A 31 16.29 -0.68 -1.91
CA GLN A 31 16.07 -2.13 -1.81
C GLN A 31 14.69 -2.54 -2.37
N VAL A 32 13.64 -1.77 -2.05
CA VAL A 32 12.30 -2.05 -2.58
C VAL A 32 12.23 -1.83 -4.10
N GLN A 33 12.89 -0.77 -4.60
CA GLN A 33 12.94 -0.43 -6.03
C GLN A 33 13.80 -1.40 -6.86
N VAL A 34 14.68 -2.20 -6.23
CA VAL A 34 15.35 -3.33 -6.88
C VAL A 34 14.36 -4.45 -7.21
N LEU A 35 13.33 -4.64 -6.37
CA LEU A 35 12.37 -5.73 -6.50
C LEU A 35 11.08 -5.33 -7.22
N THR A 36 10.77 -4.03 -7.23
CA THR A 36 9.47 -3.50 -7.67
C THR A 36 9.66 -2.19 -8.39
N LEU A 37 8.79 -1.89 -9.36
CA LEU A 37 8.81 -0.60 -10.05
C LEU A 37 8.06 0.46 -9.21
N PRO A 38 8.53 1.72 -9.17
CA PRO A 38 7.83 2.81 -8.47
C PRO A 38 6.36 2.96 -8.88
N GLU A 39 6.04 2.66 -10.14
CA GLU A 39 4.69 2.75 -10.71
C GLU A 39 3.76 1.63 -10.24
N CYS A 40 4.30 0.55 -9.67
CA CYS A 40 3.50 -0.53 -9.10
C CYS A 40 2.90 -0.17 -7.74
N TRP A 41 3.38 0.90 -7.09
CA TRP A 41 2.93 1.32 -5.77
C TRP A 41 1.80 2.35 -5.85
N ASP A 42 0.75 2.10 -5.07
CA ASP A 42 -0.39 2.99 -4.90
C ASP A 42 -0.75 3.16 -3.40
N HIS A 43 -1.56 4.16 -3.10
CA HIS A 43 -2.07 4.41 -1.76
C HIS A 43 -3.45 3.76 -1.56
N CYS A 44 -3.70 3.15 -0.40
CA CYS A 44 -5.04 2.75 0.04
C CYS A 44 -5.39 3.42 1.38
N SER A 45 -6.68 3.48 1.72
CA SER A 45 -7.03 3.89 3.09
C SER A 45 -6.63 2.80 4.08
N GLY A 46 -6.31 3.16 5.33
CA GLY A 46 -6.01 2.17 6.37
C GLY A 46 -7.19 1.21 6.65
N SER A 47 -8.44 1.68 6.48
CA SER A 47 -9.63 0.82 6.57
C SER A 47 -9.74 -0.20 5.43
N ASP A 48 -9.10 0.07 4.30
CA ASP A 48 -9.04 -0.83 3.14
C ASP A 48 -7.72 -1.62 3.10
N ASN A 49 -6.85 -1.48 4.11
CA ASN A 49 -5.57 -2.18 4.17
C ASN A 49 -5.72 -3.50 4.96
N PRO A 50 -5.77 -4.67 4.32
CA PRO A 50 -5.86 -5.95 5.04
C PRO A 50 -4.62 -6.23 5.90
N ALA A 51 -3.44 -5.72 5.52
CA ALA A 51 -2.19 -5.95 6.24
C ALA A 51 -2.27 -5.41 7.68
N ASP A 52 -3.10 -4.38 7.90
CA ASP A 52 -3.33 -3.77 9.19
C ASP A 52 -3.97 -4.74 10.20
N LEU A 53 -4.79 -5.69 9.74
CA LEU A 53 -5.36 -6.73 10.60
C LEU A 53 -4.26 -7.63 11.17
N THR A 54 -3.28 -8.00 10.34
CA THR A 54 -2.17 -8.85 10.79
C THR A 54 -1.15 -8.11 11.64
N THR A 55 -0.84 -6.85 11.34
CA THR A 55 0.17 -6.08 12.09
C THR A 55 -0.33 -5.64 13.47
N ARG A 56 -1.65 -5.48 13.64
CA ARG A 56 -2.28 -5.17 14.94
C ARG A 56 -2.41 -6.37 15.87
N GLY A 57 -2.06 -7.58 15.42
CA GLY A 57 -2.16 -8.80 16.21
C GLY A 57 -3.61 -9.24 16.42
N GLU A 58 -4.48 -9.04 15.41
CA GLU A 58 -5.85 -9.55 15.48
C GLU A 58 -5.88 -11.07 15.63
N SER A 59 -6.89 -11.59 16.32
CA SER A 59 -7.02 -13.03 16.50
C SER A 59 -7.17 -13.76 15.17
N GLY A 60 -6.62 -14.98 15.07
CA GLY A 60 -6.77 -15.80 13.87
C GLY A 60 -8.23 -15.99 13.46
N TRP A 61 -9.14 -16.13 14.42
CA TRP A 61 -10.59 -16.21 14.16
C TRP A 61 -11.16 -14.95 13.50
N LYS A 62 -10.70 -13.77 13.90
CA LYS A 62 -11.14 -12.50 13.32
C LYS A 62 -10.55 -12.29 11.92
N ILE A 63 -9.33 -12.76 11.67
CA ILE A 63 -8.76 -12.78 10.30
C ILE A 63 -9.53 -13.76 9.42
N LEU A 64 -9.80 -14.97 9.90
CA LEU A 64 -10.55 -15.99 9.15
C LEU A 64 -11.96 -15.56 8.78
N SER A 65 -12.63 -14.80 9.65
CA SER A 65 -13.97 -14.25 9.41
C SER A 65 -13.97 -12.86 8.75
N SER A 66 -12.80 -12.26 8.53
CA SER A 66 -12.69 -10.91 7.97
C SER A 66 -13.00 -10.92 6.49
N SER A 67 -14.11 -10.29 6.11
CA SER A 67 -14.37 -10.00 4.71
C SER A 67 -13.25 -9.14 4.14
N LEU A 68 -12.74 -8.12 4.84
CA LEU A 68 -11.62 -7.28 4.37
C LEU A 68 -10.38 -8.10 3.96
N TRP A 69 -9.98 -9.08 4.78
CA TRP A 69 -8.81 -9.93 4.48
C TRP A 69 -9.01 -10.79 3.23
N TRP A 70 -10.21 -11.36 3.06
CA TRP A 70 -10.52 -12.25 1.93
C TRP A 70 -11.07 -11.51 0.69
N SER A 71 -11.56 -10.29 0.85
CA SER A 71 -12.23 -9.48 -0.19
C SER A 71 -11.28 -8.59 -0.98
N GLU A 72 -9.98 -8.60 -0.66
CA GLU A 72 -8.91 -8.12 -1.55
C GLU A 72 -9.08 -8.64 -2.99
N LEU A 73 -9.62 -9.85 -3.17
CA LEU A 73 -9.92 -10.41 -4.49
C LEU A 73 -11.10 -9.73 -5.22
N ALA A 74 -12.07 -9.20 -4.48
CA ALA A 74 -13.31 -8.70 -5.07
C ALA A 74 -13.11 -7.37 -5.82
N TRP A 75 -12.25 -6.48 -5.31
CA TRP A 75 -11.89 -5.26 -6.03
C TRP A 75 -10.79 -5.50 -7.07
N LEU A 76 -9.85 -6.41 -6.83
CA LEU A 76 -8.86 -6.85 -7.85
C LEU A 76 -9.55 -7.41 -9.10
N SER A 77 -10.72 -8.02 -8.93
CA SER A 77 -11.56 -8.52 -10.04
C SER A 77 -12.28 -7.41 -10.81
N ARG A 78 -12.30 -6.16 -10.30
CA ARG A 78 -12.88 -5.00 -10.97
C ARG A 78 -11.84 -4.32 -11.87
N PRO A 79 -12.28 -3.59 -12.92
CA PRO A 79 -11.42 -2.70 -13.66
C PRO A 79 -10.61 -1.76 -12.75
N VAL A 80 -9.34 -1.53 -13.07
CA VAL A 80 -8.39 -0.73 -12.27
C VAL A 80 -8.93 0.67 -11.94
N HIS A 81 -9.71 1.28 -12.84
CA HIS A 81 -10.30 2.61 -12.62
C HIS A 81 -11.45 2.63 -11.59
N LEU A 82 -11.95 1.47 -11.17
CA LEU A 82 -12.98 1.32 -10.13
C LEU A 82 -12.40 0.88 -8.80
N TRP A 83 -11.07 0.79 -8.70
CA TRP A 83 -10.43 0.43 -7.45
C TRP A 83 -10.62 1.55 -6.43
N PRO A 84 -10.71 1.23 -5.14
CA PRO A 84 -10.72 2.25 -4.09
C PRO A 84 -9.33 2.89 -4.05
N CYS A 85 -9.10 3.88 -4.91
CA CYS A 85 -8.03 4.85 -4.83
C CYS A 85 -8.71 6.16 -4.47
N GLN A 86 -8.46 6.67 -3.27
CA GLN A 86 -8.83 8.05 -2.98
C GLN A 86 -7.80 8.94 -3.65
N ASP A 87 -8.28 9.88 -4.47
CA ASP A 87 -7.50 11.03 -4.91
C ASP A 87 -6.85 11.65 -3.68
N LEU A 88 -5.52 11.58 -3.60
CA LEU A 88 -4.76 12.45 -2.72
C LEU A 88 -5.02 13.87 -3.21
N LYS A 89 -6.05 14.53 -2.64
CA LYS A 89 -6.28 15.95 -2.84
C LYS A 89 -5.12 16.69 -2.19
N TYR A 90 -4.07 16.92 -2.95
CA TYR A 90 -3.01 17.83 -2.58
C TYR A 90 -3.60 19.25 -2.60
N SER A 91 -4.04 19.73 -1.43
CA SER A 91 -4.10 21.18 -1.20
C SER A 91 -2.66 21.63 -0.97
N LEU A 92 -2.09 22.32 -1.96
CA LEU A 92 -0.84 23.07 -1.82
C LEU A 92 -0.98 24.16 -0.75
#